data_AF-A0AAD9GTI2-F1
#
_entry.id   AF-A0AAD9GTI2-F1
#
_cell.length_a   1.000
_cell.length_b   1.000
_cell.length_c   1.000
_cell.angle_alpha   90.00
_cell.angle_beta   90.00
_cell.angle_gamma   90.00
#
_symmetry.space_group_name_H-M   'P 1'
#
loop_
_entity.id
_entity.type
_entity.pdbx_description
1 polymer ?
#
loop_
_entity_poly.entity_id
_entity_poly.type
_entity_poly.pdbx_seq_one_letter_code
_entity_poly.pdbx_strand_id
1 'polypeptide(L)'
;MNAEPPKDGDSLEFVPFRDGIPFSSNLVALHQLMDKEFDDDVTKDPLPVQDNSSISILWQRALRALSRPSLNASPTFQSKAWRLRQMITQLGSFTQLRHDSLLYTKKGSSFQLCCEYADGMVDPYPAFWQRMGELAQQMSDMLEKVLTPLMYFMVWSPKFSCDINLFNTPDGERFLGKSRKFFKSFAKTMKFIEEIASLQAHHQPLCETQVDFLKTVMEERFGSGGSKYVGWYPRLFFESREDSGKSDVIVVDVHTDSPSSVDTDSGGVLHLGVGNPLMAFFVVDKTIFAGPVFSSYEFLTPSDQRLTDEEFEHKLPAMEMPQWQHQSYLS
;
A
#
# COMPACT_ATOMS: atom_id res chain seq x y z
N MET A 1 5.34 45.55 -38.51
CA MET A 1 4.43 44.48 -38.05
C MET A 1 5.26 43.57 -37.18
N ASN A 2 5.22 43.81 -35.88
CA ASN A 2 6.00 43.07 -34.88
C ASN A 2 5.19 41.83 -34.51
N ALA A 3 5.74 40.65 -34.77
CA ALA A 3 5.21 39.40 -34.25
C ALA A 3 5.77 39.21 -32.84
N GLU A 4 4.89 39.12 -31.85
CA GLU A 4 5.24 38.75 -30.47
C GLU A 4 5.76 37.30 -30.44
N PRO A 5 6.76 36.99 -29.59
CA PRO A 5 7.19 35.61 -29.37
C PRO A 5 6.13 34.83 -28.57
N PRO A 6 6.04 33.51 -28.76
CA PRO A 6 5.06 32.68 -28.08
C PRO A 6 5.32 32.70 -26.56
N LYS A 7 4.22 32.76 -25.79
CA LYS A 7 4.26 32.68 -24.32
C LYS A 7 4.67 31.26 -23.92
N ASP A 8 5.90 31.12 -23.44
CA ASP A 8 6.38 29.93 -22.74
C ASP A 8 5.54 29.72 -21.47
N GLY A 9 4.57 28.82 -21.56
CA GLY A 9 3.74 28.38 -20.44
C GLY A 9 3.63 26.88 -20.31
N ASP A 10 4.35 26.10 -21.13
CA ASP A 10 4.10 24.65 -21.26
C ASP A 10 5.37 23.79 -21.46
N SER A 11 6.55 24.29 -21.06
CA SER A 11 7.84 23.61 -21.32
C SER A 11 8.75 23.45 -20.10
N LEU A 12 8.18 23.18 -18.93
CA LEU A 12 8.95 22.58 -17.84
C LEU A 12 8.23 21.31 -17.39
N GLU A 13 8.36 20.26 -18.22
CA GLU A 13 7.97 18.89 -17.88
C GLU A 13 8.73 18.38 -16.63
N PHE A 14 9.78 19.07 -16.21
CA PHE A 14 10.59 18.77 -15.04
C PHE A 14 10.84 20.04 -14.21
N VAL A 15 10.42 20.01 -12.94
CA VAL A 15 10.80 21.04 -11.96
C VAL A 15 12.29 20.85 -11.66
N PRO A 16 13.13 21.90 -11.77
CA PRO A 16 14.53 21.80 -11.36
C PRO A 16 14.62 21.36 -9.90
N PHE A 17 15.42 20.33 -9.62
CA PHE A 17 15.75 19.95 -8.24
C PHE A 17 16.52 21.11 -7.58
N ARG A 18 16.54 21.16 -6.23
CA ARG A 18 17.04 22.29 -5.42
C ARG A 18 18.46 22.78 -5.82
N ASP A 19 19.24 21.91 -6.44
CA ASP A 19 20.65 22.06 -6.85
C ASP A 19 20.86 22.31 -8.36
N GLY A 20 19.82 22.33 -9.18
CA GLY A 20 19.91 22.64 -10.62
C GLY A 20 20.59 21.56 -11.48
N ILE A 21 20.77 20.34 -10.95
CA ILE A 21 21.43 19.24 -11.67
C ILE A 21 20.41 18.49 -12.55
N PRO A 22 20.72 18.22 -13.83
CA PRO A 22 19.82 17.47 -14.72
C PRO A 22 19.87 15.96 -14.41
N PHE A 23 19.19 15.55 -13.33
CA PHE A 23 19.08 14.13 -12.95
C PHE A 23 18.01 13.35 -13.75
N SER A 24 17.18 14.02 -14.55
CA SER A 24 16.04 13.41 -15.25
C SER A 24 16.45 12.23 -16.14
N SER A 25 17.51 12.36 -16.94
CA SER A 25 17.99 11.28 -17.81
C SER A 25 18.48 10.06 -17.02
N ASN A 26 19.13 10.28 -15.87
CA ASN A 26 19.61 9.20 -15.00
C ASN A 26 18.44 8.50 -14.30
N LEU A 27 17.42 9.25 -13.88
CA LEU A 27 16.20 8.68 -13.30
C LEU A 27 15.41 7.88 -14.32
N VAL A 28 15.32 8.35 -15.58
CA VAL A 28 14.69 7.59 -16.68
C VAL A 28 15.47 6.31 -16.98
N ALA A 29 16.79 6.38 -17.06
CA ALA A 29 17.63 5.20 -17.29
C ALA A 29 17.52 4.19 -16.12
N LEU A 30 17.52 4.69 -14.87
CA LEU A 30 17.30 3.86 -13.69
C LEU A 30 15.92 3.21 -13.69
N HIS A 31 14.87 3.97 -14.04
CA HIS A 31 13.52 3.44 -14.19
C HIS A 31 13.48 2.31 -15.21
N GLN A 32 14.05 2.50 -16.40
CA GLN A 32 14.14 1.48 -17.44
C GLN A 32 14.93 0.25 -17.01
N LEU A 33 16.03 0.43 -16.26
CA LEU A 33 16.81 -0.66 -15.70
C LEU A 33 15.99 -1.45 -14.69
N MET A 34 15.28 -0.77 -13.78
CA MET A 34 14.38 -1.42 -12.83
C MET A 34 13.26 -2.17 -13.56
N ASP A 35 12.68 -1.60 -14.62
CA ASP A 35 11.66 -2.27 -15.47
C ASP A 35 12.16 -3.55 -16.09
N LYS A 36 13.43 -3.57 -16.49
CA LYS A 36 14.08 -4.73 -17.06
C LYS A 36 14.47 -5.77 -16.02
N GLU A 37 14.97 -5.34 -14.86
CA GLU A 37 15.44 -6.23 -13.79
C GLU A 37 14.28 -6.97 -13.13
N PHE A 38 13.18 -6.26 -12.90
CA PHE A 38 11.94 -6.82 -12.37
C PHE A 38 10.96 -7.05 -13.52
N ASP A 39 11.37 -7.88 -14.50
CA ASP A 39 10.52 -8.31 -15.62
C ASP A 39 9.37 -9.15 -15.06
N ASP A 40 8.32 -8.45 -14.70
CA ASP A 40 7.21 -8.96 -13.92
C ASP A 40 6.16 -9.67 -14.82
N ASP A 41 6.46 -9.87 -16.12
CA ASP A 41 5.54 -10.33 -17.18
C ASP A 41 4.82 -11.62 -16.77
N VAL A 42 3.48 -11.55 -16.66
CA VAL A 42 2.63 -12.65 -16.19
C VAL A 42 2.60 -13.81 -17.20
N THR A 43 3.05 -13.58 -18.44
CA THR A 43 3.14 -14.58 -19.50
C THR A 43 4.48 -15.34 -19.52
N LYS A 44 5.46 -14.86 -18.75
CA LYS A 44 6.72 -15.58 -18.52
C LYS A 44 6.66 -16.22 -17.15
N ASP A 45 7.30 -17.37 -16.99
CA ASP A 45 7.43 -17.99 -15.67
C ASP A 45 7.96 -16.95 -14.69
N PRO A 46 7.25 -16.68 -13.58
CA PRO A 46 7.72 -15.71 -12.60
C PRO A 46 9.13 -16.10 -12.20
N LEU A 47 10.08 -15.16 -12.31
CA LEU A 47 11.41 -15.36 -11.76
C LEU A 47 11.20 -15.86 -10.33
N PRO A 48 11.69 -17.08 -10.00
CA PRO A 48 11.42 -17.69 -8.72
C PRO A 48 11.80 -16.68 -7.65
N VAL A 49 10.88 -16.45 -6.70
CA VAL A 49 11.18 -15.61 -5.54
C VAL A 49 12.50 -16.11 -4.99
N GLN A 50 13.55 -15.28 -5.05
CA GLN A 50 14.81 -15.65 -4.42
C GLN A 50 14.48 -15.85 -2.94
N ASP A 51 14.69 -17.07 -2.46
CA ASP A 51 14.21 -17.64 -1.19
C ASP A 51 14.63 -16.80 0.04
N ASN A 52 15.53 -15.84 -0.13
CA ASN A 52 16.10 -14.97 0.91
C ASN A 52 15.71 -13.48 0.82
N SER A 53 14.71 -13.12 0.01
CA SER A 53 14.27 -11.71 -0.07
C SER A 53 13.60 -11.26 1.24
N SER A 54 13.91 -10.06 1.72
CA SER A 54 13.23 -9.52 2.91
C SER A 54 11.75 -9.25 2.64
N ILE A 55 10.92 -9.29 3.68
CA ILE A 55 9.48 -9.01 3.60
C ILE A 55 9.21 -7.63 2.98
N SER A 56 10.03 -6.64 3.31
CA SER A 56 9.96 -5.29 2.72
C SER A 56 10.20 -5.27 1.21
N ILE A 57 11.16 -6.06 0.70
CA ILE A 57 11.45 -6.16 -0.73
C ILE A 57 10.29 -6.85 -1.46
N LEU A 58 9.72 -7.89 -0.86
CA LEU A 58 8.55 -8.58 -1.41
C LEU A 58 7.32 -7.66 -1.47
N TRP A 59 7.12 -6.84 -0.43
CA TRP A 59 6.07 -5.82 -0.41
C TRP A 59 6.27 -4.78 -1.52
N GLN A 60 7.48 -4.24 -1.65
CA GLN A 60 7.80 -3.29 -2.71
C GLN A 60 7.64 -3.91 -4.12
N ARG A 61 8.00 -5.18 -4.29
CA ARG A 61 7.76 -5.93 -5.54
C ARG A 61 6.27 -6.09 -5.83
N ALA A 62 5.44 -6.30 -4.81
CA ALA A 62 3.99 -6.28 -4.98
C ALA A 62 3.52 -4.90 -5.47
N LEU A 63 3.85 -3.83 -4.75
CA LEU A 63 3.46 -2.46 -5.13
C LEU A 63 3.89 -2.08 -6.54
N ARG A 64 5.08 -2.50 -6.97
CA ARG A 64 5.58 -2.27 -8.33
C ARG A 64 4.66 -2.82 -9.42
N ALA A 65 3.92 -3.90 -9.17
CA ALA A 65 2.97 -4.44 -10.14
C ALA A 65 1.84 -3.46 -10.50
N LEU A 66 1.56 -2.47 -9.65
CA LEU A 66 0.57 -1.41 -9.91
C LEU A 66 1.05 -0.39 -10.95
N SER A 67 2.36 -0.28 -11.19
CA SER A 67 2.93 0.62 -12.22
C SER A 67 2.63 0.16 -13.65
N ARG A 68 2.09 -1.05 -13.81
CA ARG A 68 1.78 -1.63 -15.12
C ARG A 68 0.51 -1.04 -15.71
N PRO A 69 0.40 -0.98 -17.05
CA PRO A 69 -0.89 -0.81 -17.69
C PRO A 69 -1.86 -1.90 -17.21
N SER A 70 -3.10 -1.53 -16.91
CA SER A 70 -4.10 -2.53 -16.57
C SER A 70 -4.36 -3.45 -17.75
N LEU A 71 -4.59 -4.74 -17.47
CA LEU A 71 -5.07 -5.70 -18.46
C LEU A 71 -6.49 -5.38 -18.94
N ASN A 72 -7.26 -4.61 -18.16
CA ASN A 72 -8.58 -4.17 -18.54
C ASN A 72 -8.49 -3.03 -19.57
N ALA A 73 -9.12 -3.24 -20.72
CA ALA A 73 -9.09 -2.30 -21.85
C ALA A 73 -10.00 -1.07 -21.67
N SER A 74 -10.81 -1.01 -20.59
CA SER A 74 -11.71 0.12 -20.34
C SER A 74 -10.92 1.43 -20.25
N PRO A 75 -11.36 2.52 -20.91
CA PRO A 75 -10.61 3.79 -20.98
C PRO A 75 -10.23 4.36 -19.61
N THR A 76 -11.05 4.10 -18.60
CA THR A 76 -10.84 4.54 -17.21
C THR A 76 -9.50 4.05 -16.67
N PHE A 77 -9.17 2.77 -16.85
CA PHE A 77 -7.93 2.19 -16.35
C PHE A 77 -6.69 2.60 -17.15
N GLN A 78 -6.88 3.14 -18.35
CA GLN A 78 -5.80 3.66 -19.22
C GLN A 78 -5.60 5.17 -19.04
N SER A 79 -6.48 5.83 -18.29
CA SER A 79 -6.47 7.29 -18.11
C SER A 79 -5.24 7.76 -17.31
N LYS A 80 -4.88 9.05 -17.48
CA LYS A 80 -3.86 9.70 -16.63
C LYS A 80 -4.30 9.72 -15.16
N ALA A 81 -5.58 10.02 -14.90
CA ALA A 81 -6.13 10.07 -13.55
C ALA A 81 -5.97 8.74 -12.81
N TRP A 82 -6.28 7.62 -13.48
CA TRP A 82 -6.10 6.29 -12.90
C TRP A 82 -4.63 5.96 -12.62
N ARG A 83 -3.71 6.28 -13.54
CA ARG A 83 -2.27 6.10 -13.30
C ARG A 83 -1.77 6.91 -12.10
N LEU A 84 -2.24 8.15 -11.94
CA LEU A 84 -1.92 8.97 -10.77
C LEU A 84 -2.53 8.36 -9.50
N ARG A 85 -3.75 7.82 -9.54
CA ARG A 85 -4.36 7.09 -8.42
C ARG A 85 -3.49 5.89 -8.00
N GLN A 86 -2.98 5.11 -8.95
CA GLN A 86 -2.05 4.01 -8.67
C GLN A 86 -0.76 4.51 -8.00
N MET A 87 -0.20 5.61 -8.49
CA MET A 87 0.99 6.21 -7.90
C MET A 87 0.76 6.67 -6.46
N ILE A 88 -0.40 7.24 -6.15
CA ILE A 88 -0.78 7.63 -4.78
C ILE A 88 -0.93 6.40 -3.89
N THR A 89 -1.55 5.33 -4.38
CA THR A 89 -1.62 4.05 -3.64
C THR A 89 -0.23 3.50 -3.33
N GLN A 90 0.69 3.54 -4.29
CA GLN A 90 2.08 3.11 -4.09
C GLN A 90 2.80 3.98 -3.06
N LEU A 91 2.64 5.30 -3.13
CA LEU A 91 3.26 6.25 -2.21
C LEU A 91 2.71 6.12 -0.78
N GLY A 92 1.39 5.99 -0.65
CA GLY A 92 0.73 5.79 0.64
C GLY A 92 1.16 4.47 1.28
N SER A 93 1.18 3.38 0.52
CA SER A 93 1.64 2.08 1.04
C SER A 93 3.15 2.06 1.36
N PHE A 94 3.98 2.78 0.59
CA PHE A 94 5.39 2.97 0.93
C PHE A 94 5.57 3.75 2.23
N THR A 95 4.75 4.79 2.44
CA THR A 95 4.73 5.57 3.69
C THR A 95 4.40 4.68 4.88
N GLN A 96 3.37 3.83 4.75
CA GLN A 96 3.01 2.83 5.77
C GLN A 96 4.15 1.86 6.06
N LEU A 97 4.78 1.30 5.02
CA LEU A 97 5.91 0.37 5.19
C LEU A 97 7.11 1.03 5.92
N ARG A 98 7.37 2.30 5.64
CA ARG A 98 8.43 3.08 6.29
C ARG A 98 8.09 3.40 7.75
N HIS A 99 6.82 3.73 8.02
CA HIS A 99 6.31 3.97 9.36
C HIS A 99 6.39 2.72 10.24
N ASP A 100 5.97 1.55 9.73
CA ASP A 100 6.04 0.28 10.45
C ASP A 100 7.48 -0.15 10.81
N SER A 101 8.47 0.34 10.04
CA SER A 101 9.90 0.12 10.33
C SER A 101 10.44 1.08 11.41
N LEU A 102 9.69 2.11 11.78
CA LEU A 102 10.00 3.15 12.75
C LEU A 102 8.93 3.16 13.84
N LEU A 103 9.06 2.28 14.83
CA LEU A 103 8.04 2.06 15.87
C LEU A 103 7.65 3.35 16.62
N TYR A 104 6.40 3.79 16.45
CA TYR A 104 5.68 4.69 17.37
C TYR A 104 4.32 4.09 17.74
N THR A 105 3.93 4.21 19.01
CA THR A 105 2.69 3.61 19.52
C THR A 105 1.47 4.47 19.19
N LYS A 106 0.57 3.91 18.38
CA LYS A 106 -0.62 4.57 17.84
C LYS A 106 -1.86 4.43 18.74
N LYS A 107 -2.65 5.51 18.87
CA LYS A 107 -3.98 5.50 19.51
C LYS A 107 -5.11 5.32 18.49
N GLY A 108 -6.21 4.69 18.91
CA GLY A 108 -7.35 4.36 18.04
C GLY A 108 -8.59 5.23 18.28
N SER A 109 -9.25 5.60 17.18
CA SER A 109 -10.62 6.13 17.14
C SER A 109 -11.44 5.27 16.16
N SER A 110 -12.63 4.82 16.55
CA SER A 110 -13.49 3.94 15.74
C SER A 110 -14.62 4.71 15.06
N PHE A 111 -14.80 4.49 13.76
CA PHE A 111 -15.96 4.96 13.00
C PHE A 111 -16.96 3.81 12.76
N GLN A 112 -18.25 4.14 12.68
CA GLN A 112 -19.33 3.20 12.44
C GLN A 112 -20.09 3.58 11.16
N LEU A 113 -20.20 2.64 10.24
CA LEU A 113 -20.99 2.79 9.00
C LEU A 113 -21.90 1.56 8.84
N CYS A 114 -23.14 1.81 8.38
CA CYS A 114 -24.14 0.82 8.03
C CYS A 114 -24.55 0.97 6.55
N CYS A 115 -25.11 -0.11 5.99
CA CYS A 115 -25.92 -0.27 4.75
C CYS A 115 -25.35 -1.27 3.72
N GLU A 116 -26.28 -1.79 2.90
CA GLU A 116 -26.13 -2.84 1.89
C GLU A 116 -25.14 -2.46 0.77
N TYR A 117 -24.28 -3.41 0.37
CA TYR A 117 -23.24 -3.18 -0.64
C TYR A 117 -23.79 -3.42 -2.04
N ALA A 118 -23.66 -2.43 -2.93
CA ALA A 118 -23.91 -2.56 -4.36
C ALA A 118 -22.89 -3.53 -5.00
N ASP A 119 -23.06 -3.85 -6.29
CA ASP A 119 -22.11 -4.69 -7.02
C ASP A 119 -20.67 -4.13 -6.90
N GLY A 120 -19.75 -4.95 -6.41
CA GLY A 120 -18.37 -4.57 -6.14
C GLY A 120 -17.45 -4.74 -7.35
N MET A 121 -16.33 -4.01 -7.35
CA MET A 121 -15.25 -4.17 -8.32
C MET A 121 -13.93 -4.32 -7.59
N VAL A 122 -13.08 -5.19 -8.11
CA VAL A 122 -11.69 -5.30 -7.71
C VAL A 122 -10.84 -4.57 -8.73
N ASP A 123 -9.81 -3.87 -8.26
CA ASP A 123 -8.86 -3.23 -9.17
C ASP A 123 -8.23 -4.28 -10.12
N PRO A 124 -8.23 -4.03 -11.45
CA PRO A 124 -7.83 -5.01 -12.46
C PRO A 124 -6.30 -5.16 -12.58
N TYR A 125 -5.67 -5.59 -11.49
CA TYR A 125 -4.24 -5.84 -11.35
C TYR A 125 -3.98 -7.25 -10.75
N PRO A 126 -4.26 -8.34 -11.48
CA PRO A 126 -4.08 -9.70 -10.96
C PRO A 126 -2.67 -9.96 -10.42
N ALA A 127 -1.63 -9.49 -11.14
CA ALA A 127 -0.24 -9.65 -10.72
C ALA A 127 0.07 -9.01 -9.36
N PHE A 128 -0.60 -7.91 -9.00
CA PHE A 128 -0.46 -7.32 -7.67
C PHE A 128 -1.03 -8.25 -6.60
N TRP A 129 -2.26 -8.72 -6.79
CA TRP A 129 -2.94 -9.61 -5.85
C TRP A 129 -2.21 -10.95 -5.68
N GLN A 130 -1.73 -11.53 -6.78
CA GLN A 130 -0.88 -12.72 -6.76
C GLN A 130 0.34 -12.53 -5.84
N ARG A 131 1.09 -11.44 -6.01
CA ARG A 131 2.29 -11.15 -5.22
C ARG A 131 1.99 -10.91 -3.75
N MET A 132 0.88 -10.27 -3.44
CA MET A 132 0.42 -10.12 -2.06
C MET A 132 0.11 -11.49 -1.44
N GLY A 133 -0.46 -12.41 -2.23
CA GLY A 133 -0.68 -13.79 -1.82
C GLY A 133 0.63 -14.57 -1.60
N GLU A 134 1.60 -14.43 -2.51
CA GLU A 134 2.93 -15.05 -2.42
C GLU A 134 3.70 -14.53 -1.19
N LEU A 135 3.68 -13.22 -0.94
CA LEU A 135 4.27 -12.60 0.25
C LEU A 135 3.69 -13.21 1.53
N ALA A 136 2.36 -13.31 1.63
CA ALA A 136 1.72 -13.89 2.81
C ALA A 136 2.05 -15.38 2.96
N GLN A 137 2.10 -16.13 1.86
CA GLN A 137 2.52 -17.53 1.89
C GLN A 137 3.97 -17.67 2.38
N GLN A 138 4.88 -16.81 1.92
CA GLN A 138 6.27 -16.81 2.36
C GLN A 138 6.42 -16.45 3.84
N MET A 139 5.62 -15.50 4.36
CA MET A 139 5.58 -15.19 5.79
C MET A 139 5.09 -16.38 6.62
N SER A 140 4.03 -17.07 6.17
CA SER A 140 3.57 -18.31 6.80
C SER A 140 4.66 -19.39 6.82
N ASP A 141 5.35 -19.57 5.70
CA ASP A 141 6.42 -20.56 5.55
C ASP A 141 7.63 -20.24 6.42
N MET A 142 8.01 -18.96 6.54
CA MET A 142 9.11 -18.52 7.40
C MET A 142 8.81 -18.79 8.88
N LEU A 143 7.57 -18.54 9.32
CA LEU A 143 7.11 -18.88 10.67
C LEU A 143 7.24 -20.39 10.95
N GLU A 144 6.90 -21.22 9.96
CA GLU A 144 6.92 -22.68 10.08
C GLU A 144 8.33 -23.27 9.99
N LYS A 145 9.17 -22.80 9.07
CA LYS A 145 10.48 -23.38 8.74
C LYS A 145 11.64 -22.79 9.53
N VAL A 146 11.57 -21.51 9.90
CA VAL A 146 12.67 -20.81 10.57
C VAL A 146 12.37 -20.66 12.04
N LEU A 147 11.27 -20.00 12.38
CA LEU A 147 10.99 -19.63 13.77
C LEU A 147 10.64 -20.84 14.63
N THR A 148 9.87 -21.80 14.11
CA THR A 148 9.49 -23.00 14.88
C THR A 148 10.71 -23.89 15.23
N PRO A 149 11.62 -24.24 14.29
CA PRO A 149 12.79 -25.06 14.63
C PRO A 149 13.89 -24.31 15.39
N LEU A 150 14.10 -23.02 15.09
CA LEU A 150 15.07 -22.18 15.81
C LEU A 150 14.70 -22.05 17.29
N MET A 151 13.40 -21.96 17.58
CA MET A 151 12.87 -21.97 18.93
C MET A 151 13.10 -23.32 19.63
N TYR A 152 12.81 -24.44 18.96
CA TYR A 152 13.11 -25.78 19.49
C TYR A 152 14.60 -25.97 19.83
N PHE A 153 15.49 -25.52 18.94
CA PHE A 153 16.94 -25.60 19.13
C PHE A 153 17.43 -24.73 20.30
N MET A 154 16.94 -23.48 20.43
CA MET A 154 17.33 -22.58 21.52
C MET A 154 16.91 -23.11 22.89
N VAL A 155 15.73 -23.70 23.00
CA VAL A 155 15.17 -24.23 24.26
C VAL A 155 15.95 -25.45 24.76
N TRP A 156 16.41 -26.33 23.86
CA TRP A 156 17.12 -27.56 24.23
C TRP A 156 18.65 -27.41 24.22
N SER A 157 19.18 -26.21 23.97
CA SER A 157 20.62 -25.93 23.97
C SER A 157 21.08 -25.35 25.32
N PRO A 158 21.90 -26.06 26.11
CA PRO A 158 22.29 -25.64 27.47
C PRO A 158 23.24 -24.43 27.54
N LYS A 159 23.53 -23.75 26.42
CA LYS A 159 24.51 -22.65 26.30
C LYS A 159 23.93 -21.28 25.94
N PHE A 160 22.65 -21.18 25.61
CA PHE A 160 22.01 -19.91 25.25
C PHE A 160 21.08 -19.46 26.39
N SER A 161 21.63 -18.67 27.32
CA SER A 161 20.89 -18.00 28.40
C SER A 161 20.25 -16.70 27.90
N CYS A 162 19.61 -16.73 26.74
CA CYS A 162 18.83 -15.59 26.25
C CYS A 162 17.41 -15.77 26.78
N ASP A 163 16.83 -14.75 27.43
CA ASP A 163 15.42 -14.69 27.83
C ASP A 163 14.47 -14.62 26.60
N ILE A 164 14.60 -15.55 25.65
CA ILE A 164 13.66 -15.76 24.54
C ILE A 164 12.59 -16.78 24.98
N ASN A 165 12.22 -16.75 26.26
CA ASN A 165 11.05 -17.47 26.78
C ASN A 165 9.72 -16.92 26.21
N LEU A 166 9.74 -15.82 25.45
CA LEU A 166 8.54 -15.15 24.94
C LEU A 166 7.66 -16.04 24.05
N PHE A 167 8.25 -16.98 23.30
CA PHE A 167 7.52 -17.80 22.33
C PHE A 167 7.37 -19.29 22.72
N ASN A 168 8.07 -19.74 23.76
CA ASN A 168 7.99 -21.12 24.28
C ASN A 168 7.05 -21.24 25.49
N THR A 169 6.22 -20.22 25.70
CA THR A 169 5.03 -20.28 26.55
C THR A 169 3.86 -20.80 25.73
N PRO A 170 2.82 -21.37 26.37
CA PRO A 170 1.55 -21.65 25.69
C PRO A 170 1.01 -20.45 24.89
N ASP A 171 1.31 -19.23 25.34
CA ASP A 171 0.95 -17.98 24.66
C ASP A 171 1.75 -17.76 23.37
N GLY A 172 3.03 -18.10 23.38
CA GLY A 172 3.92 -18.06 22.23
C GLY A 172 3.56 -19.02 21.11
N GLU A 173 3.29 -20.29 21.44
CA GLU A 173 2.80 -21.28 20.47
C GLU A 173 1.44 -20.87 19.90
N ARG A 174 0.57 -20.31 20.75
CA ARG A 174 -0.73 -19.77 20.33
C ARG A 174 -0.55 -18.58 19.38
N PHE A 175 0.40 -17.69 19.65
CA PHE A 175 0.72 -16.56 18.79
C PHE A 175 1.22 -17.04 17.42
N LEU A 176 2.22 -17.92 17.37
CA LEU A 176 2.73 -18.47 16.10
C LEU A 176 1.63 -19.22 15.33
N GLY A 177 0.79 -19.98 16.03
CA GLY A 177 -0.37 -20.63 15.47
C GLY A 177 -1.40 -19.65 14.89
N LYS A 178 -1.67 -18.54 15.59
CA LYS A 178 -2.52 -17.43 15.13
C LYS A 178 -1.91 -16.78 13.87
N SER A 179 -0.64 -16.40 13.91
CA SER A 179 0.09 -15.78 12.79
C SER A 179 0.10 -16.65 11.54
N ARG A 180 0.43 -17.94 11.67
CA ARG A 180 0.39 -18.86 10.54
C ARG A 180 -1.00 -18.99 9.92
N LYS A 181 -2.05 -19.13 10.75
CA LYS A 181 -3.43 -19.19 10.26
C LYS A 181 -3.84 -17.89 9.57
N PHE A 182 -3.45 -16.75 10.13
CA PHE A 182 -3.70 -15.44 9.56
C PHE A 182 -3.08 -15.31 8.17
N PHE A 183 -1.76 -15.55 8.03
CA PHE A 183 -1.08 -15.43 6.75
C PHE A 183 -1.60 -16.41 5.70
N LYS A 184 -1.93 -17.66 6.08
CA LYS A 184 -2.59 -18.61 5.16
C LYS A 184 -3.98 -18.11 4.70
N SER A 185 -4.75 -17.51 5.60
CA SER A 185 -6.06 -16.93 5.27
C SER A 185 -5.93 -15.69 4.38
N PHE A 186 -4.94 -14.84 4.67
CA PHE A 186 -4.62 -13.67 3.87
C PHE A 186 -4.24 -14.08 2.44
N ALA A 187 -3.31 -15.03 2.29
CA ALA A 187 -2.89 -15.56 1.00
C ALA A 187 -4.07 -16.13 0.20
N LYS A 188 -4.95 -16.90 0.84
CA LYS A 188 -6.18 -17.42 0.22
C LYS A 188 -7.11 -16.30 -0.26
N THR A 189 -7.24 -15.24 0.53
CA THR A 189 -8.08 -14.08 0.18
C THR A 189 -7.50 -13.34 -1.03
N MET A 190 -6.19 -13.07 -1.03
CA MET A 190 -5.51 -12.42 -2.16
C MET A 190 -5.64 -13.22 -3.45
N LYS A 191 -5.51 -14.56 -3.38
CA LYS A 191 -5.74 -15.44 -4.53
C LYS A 191 -7.17 -15.33 -5.07
N PHE A 192 -8.16 -15.26 -4.17
CA PHE A 192 -9.55 -15.12 -4.60
C PHE A 192 -9.81 -13.77 -5.28
N ILE A 193 -9.19 -12.69 -4.76
CA ILE A 193 -9.23 -11.35 -5.36
C ILE A 193 -8.51 -11.33 -6.72
N GLU A 194 -7.37 -12.01 -6.85
CA GLU A 194 -6.64 -12.19 -8.11
C GLU A 194 -7.52 -12.84 -9.19
N GLU A 195 -8.19 -13.95 -8.86
CA GLU A 195 -9.10 -14.65 -9.76
C GLU A 195 -10.21 -13.71 -10.26
N ILE A 196 -10.83 -12.94 -9.36
CA ILE A 196 -11.86 -11.95 -9.70
C ILE A 196 -11.28 -10.84 -10.58
N ALA A 197 -10.13 -10.26 -10.21
CA ALA A 197 -9.47 -9.20 -10.97
C ALA A 197 -9.15 -9.65 -12.40
N SER A 198 -8.74 -10.90 -12.57
CA SER A 198 -8.44 -11.49 -13.89
C SER A 198 -9.71 -11.62 -14.73
N LEU A 199 -10.79 -12.15 -14.16
CA LEU A 199 -12.08 -12.25 -14.83
C LEU A 199 -12.63 -10.87 -15.24
N GLN A 200 -12.61 -9.92 -14.31
CA GLN A 200 -13.07 -8.55 -14.56
C GLN A 200 -12.21 -7.84 -15.62
N ALA A 201 -10.89 -8.07 -15.63
CA ALA A 201 -10.00 -7.51 -16.64
C ALA A 201 -10.31 -7.99 -18.07
N HIS A 202 -10.81 -9.22 -18.21
CA HIS A 202 -11.18 -9.81 -19.50
C HIS A 202 -12.70 -9.74 -19.78
N HIS A 203 -13.45 -8.95 -19.01
CA HIS A 203 -14.91 -8.83 -19.09
C HIS A 203 -15.64 -10.19 -19.03
N GLN A 204 -15.10 -11.14 -18.26
CA GLN A 204 -15.72 -12.44 -18.03
C GLN A 204 -16.69 -12.38 -16.85
N PRO A 205 -17.82 -13.11 -16.90
CA PRO A 205 -18.81 -13.11 -15.82
C PRO A 205 -18.23 -13.78 -14.57
N LEU A 206 -18.60 -13.23 -13.40
CA LEU A 206 -18.29 -13.82 -12.10
C LEU A 206 -19.32 -14.89 -11.73
N CYS A 207 -18.88 -15.92 -11.01
CA CYS A 207 -19.80 -16.89 -10.42
C CYS A 207 -20.48 -16.32 -9.15
N GLU A 208 -21.57 -16.95 -8.70
CA GLU A 208 -22.35 -16.50 -7.53
C GLU A 208 -21.47 -16.33 -6.28
N THR A 209 -20.60 -17.29 -5.98
CA THR A 209 -19.65 -17.21 -4.87
C THR A 209 -18.72 -16.00 -4.94
N GLN A 210 -18.29 -15.61 -6.14
CA GLN A 210 -17.44 -14.44 -6.34
C GLN A 210 -18.22 -13.13 -6.18
N VAL A 211 -19.47 -13.10 -6.66
CA VAL A 211 -20.37 -11.95 -6.46
C VAL A 211 -20.68 -11.77 -4.97
N ASP A 212 -20.97 -12.85 -4.25
CA ASP A 212 -21.24 -12.81 -2.81
C ASP A 212 -20.02 -12.36 -2.01
N PHE A 213 -18.83 -12.81 -2.40
CA PHE A 213 -17.59 -12.31 -1.82
C PHE A 213 -17.46 -10.79 -1.98
N LEU A 214 -17.72 -10.25 -3.17
CA LEU A 214 -17.65 -8.80 -3.41
C LEU A 214 -18.69 -8.00 -2.63
N LYS A 215 -19.85 -8.59 -2.34
CA LYS A 215 -20.90 -7.96 -1.52
C LYS A 215 -20.59 -8.00 -0.02
N THR A 216 -19.67 -8.84 0.42
CA THR A 216 -19.40 -9.09 1.84
C THR A 216 -18.10 -8.47 2.33
N VAL A 217 -17.83 -7.22 1.92
CA VAL A 217 -16.59 -6.48 2.27
C VAL A 217 -16.46 -6.34 3.78
N MET A 218 -17.38 -5.61 4.43
CA MET A 218 -17.34 -5.40 5.89
C MET A 218 -18.26 -6.36 6.66
N GLU A 219 -19.37 -6.80 6.05
CA GLU A 219 -20.41 -7.60 6.71
C GLU A 219 -20.91 -8.74 5.83
N GLU A 220 -21.29 -9.86 6.44
CA GLU A 220 -21.94 -11.00 5.78
C GLU A 220 -23.45 -11.02 5.97
N ARG A 221 -23.98 -10.29 6.98
CA ARG A 221 -25.41 -10.19 7.25
C ARG A 221 -25.91 -8.78 7.00
N PHE A 222 -26.81 -8.66 6.04
CA PHE A 222 -27.46 -7.41 5.68
C PHE A 222 -28.65 -7.14 6.62
N GLY A 223 -28.74 -5.94 7.21
CA GLY A 223 -29.85 -5.57 8.08
C GLY A 223 -29.57 -4.36 8.99
N SER A 224 -30.58 -3.89 9.71
CA SER A 224 -30.45 -2.82 10.71
C SER A 224 -29.88 -3.39 12.02
N GLY A 225 -28.65 -3.05 12.35
CA GLY A 225 -27.96 -3.45 13.58
C GLY A 225 -26.54 -2.89 13.63
N GLY A 226 -25.88 -3.00 14.78
CA GLY A 226 -24.46 -2.64 14.89
C GLY A 226 -23.58 -3.53 14.01
N SER A 227 -22.57 -2.94 13.39
CA SER A 227 -21.60 -3.64 12.55
C SER A 227 -20.83 -4.68 13.37
N LYS A 228 -20.80 -5.93 12.91
CA LYS A 228 -20.10 -7.06 13.52
C LYS A 228 -18.76 -7.35 12.85
N TYR A 229 -18.41 -6.61 11.79
CA TYR A 229 -17.18 -6.72 11.03
C TYR A 229 -16.91 -8.17 10.59
N VAL A 230 -17.94 -8.91 10.17
CA VAL A 230 -17.80 -10.35 9.82
C VAL A 230 -17.43 -10.62 8.37
N GLY A 231 -17.38 -9.58 7.52
CA GLY A 231 -16.99 -9.65 6.12
C GLY A 231 -15.55 -10.09 5.89
N TRP A 232 -15.12 -10.13 4.63
CA TRP A 232 -13.77 -10.59 4.27
C TRP A 232 -12.68 -9.56 4.58
N TYR A 233 -12.96 -8.26 4.43
CA TYR A 233 -11.96 -7.20 4.64
C TYR A 233 -11.50 -7.10 6.12
N PRO A 234 -12.40 -7.11 7.12
CA PRO A 234 -11.98 -7.13 8.53
C PRO A 234 -11.13 -8.33 8.93
N ARG A 235 -11.17 -9.44 8.18
CA ARG A 235 -10.34 -10.63 8.44
C ARG A 235 -8.90 -10.46 7.97
N LEU A 236 -8.60 -9.38 7.25
CA LEU A 236 -7.25 -8.99 6.86
C LEU A 236 -6.49 -8.28 7.99
N PHE A 237 -7.14 -8.02 9.13
CA PHE A 237 -6.53 -7.41 10.31
C PHE A 237 -6.10 -8.48 11.31
N PHE A 238 -4.84 -8.41 11.75
CA PHE A 238 -4.22 -9.46 12.56
C PHE A 238 -4.72 -9.48 14.01
N GLU A 239 -4.85 -8.30 14.64
CA GLU A 239 -5.19 -8.21 16.05
C GLU A 239 -6.69 -8.34 16.30
N SER A 240 -7.47 -7.46 15.68
CA SER A 240 -8.92 -7.38 15.86
C SER A 240 -9.60 -7.00 14.55
N ARG A 241 -10.83 -7.50 14.35
CA ARG A 241 -11.63 -7.17 13.16
C ARG A 241 -12.07 -5.70 13.19
N GLU A 242 -12.27 -5.18 14.39
CA GLU A 242 -12.63 -3.80 14.66
C GLU A 242 -11.51 -2.81 14.26
N ASP A 243 -10.27 -3.29 14.11
CA ASP A 243 -9.16 -2.49 13.57
C ASP A 243 -9.45 -1.98 12.15
N SER A 244 -10.29 -2.69 11.40
CA SER A 244 -10.72 -2.28 10.05
C SER A 244 -11.54 -0.99 10.00
N GLY A 245 -12.09 -0.55 11.13
CA GLY A 245 -12.82 0.71 11.26
C GLY A 245 -12.03 1.83 11.93
N LYS A 246 -10.75 1.62 12.22
CA LYS A 246 -9.89 2.63 12.87
C LYS A 246 -9.28 3.56 11.83
N SER A 247 -9.23 4.85 12.16
CA SER A 247 -8.46 5.80 11.37
C SER A 247 -6.95 5.51 11.49
N ASP A 248 -6.24 5.69 10.38
CA ASP A 248 -4.80 5.50 10.29
C ASP A 248 -4.15 6.70 9.59
N VAL A 249 -3.86 7.73 10.38
CA VAL A 249 -3.10 8.90 9.94
C VAL A 249 -1.68 8.73 10.41
N ILE A 250 -0.73 8.72 9.47
CA ILE A 250 0.68 8.45 9.75
C ILE A 250 1.59 9.42 9.02
N VAL A 251 2.74 9.69 9.62
CA VAL A 251 3.82 10.49 9.02
C VAL A 251 5.17 9.81 9.21
N VAL A 252 6.03 9.89 8.19
CA VAL A 252 7.36 9.30 8.25
C VAL A 252 8.42 10.18 7.63
N ASP A 253 9.59 10.18 8.28
CA ASP A 253 10.80 10.80 7.76
C ASP A 253 11.40 9.94 6.63
N VAL A 254 11.48 10.49 5.42
CA VAL A 254 12.09 9.82 4.27
C VAL A 254 13.56 10.19 4.13
N HIS A 255 13.88 11.47 4.33
CA HIS A 255 15.23 11.98 4.18
C HIS A 255 15.48 13.11 5.18
N THR A 256 16.70 13.16 5.71
CA THR A 256 17.16 14.27 6.54
C THR A 256 18.41 14.84 5.90
N ASP A 257 18.32 16.09 5.52
CA ASP A 257 19.44 16.88 5.05
C ASP A 257 19.95 17.76 6.21
N SER A 258 21.27 17.71 6.44
CA SER A 258 21.89 18.44 7.53
C SER A 258 22.24 19.86 7.09
N PRO A 259 22.07 20.88 7.95
CA PRO A 259 22.44 22.25 7.58
C PRO A 259 23.91 22.34 7.14
N SER A 260 24.18 22.98 6.00
CA SER A 260 25.52 23.20 5.45
C SER A 260 25.88 24.67 5.52
N SER A 261 26.93 25.00 6.28
CA SER A 261 27.48 26.36 6.35
C SER A 261 28.26 26.76 5.10
N VAL A 262 28.65 25.80 4.27
CA VAL A 262 29.41 26.01 3.03
C VAL A 262 28.48 26.48 1.90
N ASP A 263 27.30 25.86 1.80
CA ASP A 263 26.35 26.10 0.70
C ASP A 263 25.16 26.98 1.13
N THR A 264 25.20 27.55 2.35
CA THR A 264 24.09 28.30 2.97
C THR A 264 22.76 27.54 3.02
N ASP A 265 22.85 26.21 3.07
CA ASP A 265 21.69 25.33 3.10
C ASP A 265 21.20 25.19 4.54
N SER A 266 19.94 25.51 4.77
CA SER A 266 19.31 25.37 6.10
C SER A 266 19.02 23.90 6.44
N GLY A 267 19.20 22.98 5.49
CA GLY A 267 18.83 21.58 5.65
C GLY A 267 17.31 21.41 5.78
N GLY A 268 16.88 20.22 6.17
CA GLY A 268 15.47 19.93 6.37
C GLY A 268 15.16 18.45 6.51
N VAL A 269 13.94 18.14 6.93
CA VAL A 269 13.40 16.79 6.93
C VAL A 269 12.31 16.71 5.89
N LEU A 270 12.45 15.77 4.95
CA LEU A 270 11.41 15.40 4.00
C LEU A 270 10.49 14.35 4.63
N HIS A 271 9.21 14.71 4.74
CA HIS A 271 8.16 13.87 5.27
C HIS A 271 7.29 13.32 4.16
N LEU A 272 6.85 12.08 4.34
CA LEU A 272 5.67 11.55 3.67
C LEU A 272 4.59 11.26 4.70
N GLY A 273 3.35 11.59 4.36
CA GLY A 273 2.19 11.35 5.22
C GLY A 273 1.07 10.64 4.48
N VAL A 274 0.30 9.84 5.21
CA VAL A 274 -0.99 9.29 4.77
C VAL A 274 -2.05 9.85 5.69
N GLY A 275 -3.04 10.53 5.11
CA GLY A 275 -4.15 11.11 5.86
C GLY A 275 -5.40 10.23 5.82
N ASN A 276 -6.54 10.85 6.11
CA ASN A 276 -7.84 10.19 6.00
C ASN A 276 -8.08 9.69 4.56
N PRO A 277 -8.73 8.52 4.38
CA PRO A 277 -9.10 8.05 3.06
C PRO A 277 -10.09 9.02 2.41
N LEU A 278 -9.94 9.21 1.10
CA LEU A 278 -10.86 10.01 0.30
C LEU A 278 -11.88 9.08 -0.37
N MET A 279 -13.06 9.61 -0.68
CA MET A 279 -14.02 8.90 -1.52
C MET A 279 -13.82 9.29 -2.99
N ALA A 280 -13.62 8.31 -3.86
CA ALA A 280 -13.51 8.53 -5.29
C ALA A 280 -14.62 7.78 -6.05
N PHE A 281 -14.99 8.33 -7.22
CA PHE A 281 -15.96 7.76 -8.13
C PHE A 281 -15.29 7.43 -9.46
N PHE A 282 -15.55 6.24 -10.00
CA PHE A 282 -14.99 5.78 -11.27
C PHE A 282 -16.10 5.25 -12.15
N VAL A 283 -16.11 5.64 -13.42
CA VAL A 283 -17.03 5.07 -14.40
C VAL A 283 -16.30 3.93 -15.10
N VAL A 284 -16.79 2.70 -15.03
CA VAL A 284 -16.25 1.56 -15.77
C VAL A 284 -17.40 0.92 -16.52
N ASP A 285 -17.30 0.87 -17.85
CA ASP A 285 -18.28 0.25 -18.75
C ASP A 285 -19.75 0.67 -18.46
N LYS A 286 -19.94 1.98 -18.20
CA LYS A 286 -21.22 2.64 -17.86
C LYS A 286 -21.75 2.40 -16.44
N THR A 287 -20.99 1.73 -15.59
CA THR A 287 -21.29 1.58 -14.17
C THR A 287 -20.45 2.56 -13.36
N ILE A 288 -21.05 3.23 -12.37
CA ILE A 288 -20.31 4.08 -11.43
C ILE A 288 -19.94 3.24 -10.21
N PHE A 289 -18.65 3.15 -9.94
CA PHE A 289 -18.09 2.57 -8.74
C PHE A 289 -17.66 3.69 -7.79
N ALA A 290 -17.90 3.51 -6.50
CA ALA A 290 -17.47 4.42 -5.45
C ALA A 290 -16.66 3.65 -4.41
N GLY A 291 -15.52 4.20 -3.98
CA GLY A 291 -14.68 3.53 -3.00
C GLY A 291 -13.62 4.43 -2.39
N PRO A 292 -13.03 3.98 -1.27
CA PRO A 292 -11.95 4.70 -0.61
C PRO A 292 -10.67 4.67 -1.46
N VAL A 293 -9.94 5.78 -1.47
CA VAL A 293 -8.61 5.92 -2.08
C VAL A 293 -7.67 6.61 -1.10
N PHE A 294 -6.37 6.33 -1.22
CA PHE A 294 -5.35 6.97 -0.40
C PHE A 294 -5.36 8.49 -0.60
N SER A 295 -5.10 9.23 0.48
CA SER A 295 -4.55 10.59 0.43
C SER A 295 -3.07 10.52 0.81
N SER A 296 -2.22 11.28 0.12
CA SER A 296 -0.78 11.27 0.39
C SER A 296 -0.23 12.68 0.43
N TYR A 297 0.66 12.94 1.39
CA TYR A 297 1.23 14.26 1.63
C TYR A 297 2.74 14.17 1.55
N GLU A 298 3.35 15.15 0.88
CA GLU A 298 4.80 15.31 0.82
C GLU A 298 5.11 16.75 1.20
N PHE A 299 5.95 16.94 2.22
CA PHE A 299 6.26 18.27 2.72
C PHE A 299 7.60 18.29 3.46
N LEU A 300 8.17 19.49 3.59
CA LEU A 300 9.44 19.74 4.27
C LEU A 300 9.20 20.43 5.62
N THR A 301 9.99 20.05 6.61
CA THR A 301 10.12 20.79 7.87
C THR A 301 11.59 21.16 8.11
N PRO A 302 11.87 22.14 8.98
CA PRO A 302 13.22 22.40 9.46
C PRO A 302 13.88 21.15 10.08
N SER A 303 15.22 21.08 10.05
CA SER A 303 15.98 19.88 10.47
C SER A 303 15.77 19.46 11.94
N ASP A 304 15.33 20.38 12.79
CA ASP A 304 15.04 20.19 14.22
C ASP A 304 13.57 19.88 14.51
N GLN A 305 12.71 19.88 13.50
CA GLN A 305 11.27 19.66 13.63
C GLN A 305 10.86 18.36 12.94
N ARG A 306 10.80 17.26 13.70
CA ARG A 306 10.13 16.01 13.27
C ARG A 306 8.69 16.02 13.76
N LEU A 307 7.80 15.33 13.04
CA LEU A 307 6.39 15.24 13.42
C LEU A 307 6.07 13.86 13.97
N THR A 308 5.27 13.81 15.03
CA THR A 308 4.54 12.59 15.42
C THR A 308 3.26 12.46 14.60
N ASP A 309 2.65 11.26 14.63
CA ASP A 309 1.36 11.02 13.97
C ASP A 309 0.27 11.97 14.50
N GLU A 310 0.25 12.26 15.80
CA GLU A 310 -0.73 13.19 16.39
C GLU A 310 -0.52 14.63 15.94
N GLU A 311 0.75 15.06 15.82
CA GLU A 311 1.08 16.39 15.31
C GLU A 311 0.71 16.53 13.84
N PHE A 312 0.91 15.46 13.06
CA PHE A 312 0.50 15.41 11.67
C PHE A 312 -1.03 15.40 11.52
N GLU A 313 -1.74 14.57 12.30
CA GLU A 313 -3.20 14.53 12.33
C GLU A 313 -3.80 15.90 12.67
N HIS A 314 -3.23 16.62 13.64
CA HIS A 314 -3.68 17.97 13.99
C HIS A 314 -3.41 18.99 12.88
N LYS A 315 -2.34 18.82 12.09
CA LYS A 315 -2.02 19.70 10.95
C LYS A 315 -2.83 19.37 9.70
N LEU A 316 -3.31 18.14 9.55
CA LEU A 316 -3.97 17.62 8.35
C LEU A 316 -5.07 18.54 7.79
N PRO A 317 -5.97 19.15 8.61
CA PRO A 317 -7.03 20.02 8.07
C PRO A 317 -6.53 21.29 7.38
N ALA A 318 -5.29 21.73 7.67
CA ALA A 318 -4.67 22.90 7.09
C ALA A 318 -3.69 22.56 5.95
N MET A 319 -3.48 21.27 5.66
CA MET A 319 -2.57 20.82 4.62
C MET A 319 -3.32 20.65 3.29
N GLU A 320 -2.68 21.10 2.22
CA GLU A 320 -3.14 20.82 0.86
C GLU A 320 -2.36 19.64 0.29
N MET A 321 -3.08 18.75 -0.41
CA MET A 321 -2.41 17.71 -1.19
C MET A 321 -1.71 18.35 -2.40
N PRO A 322 -0.61 17.76 -2.89
CA PRO A 322 0.02 18.23 -4.11
C PRO A 322 -0.98 18.35 -5.27
N GLN A 323 -0.90 19.42 -6.07
CA GLN A 323 -1.86 19.69 -7.15
C GLN A 323 -2.04 18.52 -8.14
N TRP A 324 -0.98 17.76 -8.40
CA TRP A 324 -1.04 16.60 -9.27
C TRP A 324 -1.94 15.48 -8.69
N GLN A 325 -2.09 15.38 -7.37
CA GLN A 325 -3.01 14.43 -6.74
C GLN A 325 -4.47 14.85 -6.93
N HIS A 326 -4.78 16.15 -6.92
CA HIS A 326 -6.13 16.60 -7.24
C HIS A 326 -6.59 16.14 -8.64
N GLN A 327 -5.64 15.98 -9.57
CA GLN A 327 -5.91 15.47 -10.92
C GLN A 327 -6.16 13.95 -10.98
N SER A 328 -5.93 13.19 -9.91
CA SER A 328 -6.23 11.75 -9.88
C SER A 328 -7.68 11.42 -9.57
N TYR A 329 -8.42 12.37 -8.99
CA TYR A 329 -9.80 12.15 -8.50
C TYR A 329 -10.86 12.84 -9.35
N LEU A 330 -10.44 13.72 -10.27
CA LEU A 330 -11.30 14.48 -11.17
C LEU A 330 -10.90 14.12 -12.60
N SER A 331 -11.62 13.18 -13.20
CA SER A 331 -11.51 12.85 -14.64
C SER A 331 -12.78 13.20 -15.37
#